data_AF-A0A7S2N0F2-F1
#
_entry.id   AF-A0A7S2N0F2-F1
#
_cell.length_a   1.000
_cell.length_b   1.000
_cell.length_c   1.000
_cell.angle_alpha   90.00
_cell.angle_beta   90.00
_cell.angle_gamma   90.00
#
_symmetry.space_group_name_H-M   'P 1'
#
loop_
_entity.id
_entity.type
_entity.pdbx_description
1 polymer ?
#
loop_
_entity_poly.entity_id
_entity_poly.type
_entity_poly.pdbx_seq_one_letter_code
_entity_poly.pdbx_strand_id
1 'polypeptide(L)'
;AWREGPVPHELVNLVTGEVGSLEPRLGSSLAEVGTLQLELKSLSAATGDPRFHWRADHVMDLLGSLLEEAGGLLPIMLMPSTPLRWTNSRVTLGGRGDSF
;
A
#
# COMPACT_ATOMS: atom_id res chain seq x y z
N ALA A 1 13.95 -11.29 0.89
CA ALA A 1 12.59 -10.86 1.24
C ALA A 1 12.58 -9.34 1.36
N TRP A 2 11.59 -8.66 0.78
CA TRP A 2 11.39 -7.22 0.93
C TRP A 2 11.21 -6.88 2.42
N ARG A 3 11.85 -5.81 2.90
CA ARG A 3 11.84 -5.45 4.33
C ARG A 3 10.55 -4.75 4.78
N GLU A 4 9.73 -4.29 3.84
CA GLU A 4 8.66 -3.29 4.05
C GLU A 4 7.27 -3.87 4.34
N GLY A 5 7.15 -5.12 4.80
CA GLY A 5 5.83 -5.71 5.13
C GLY A 5 4.92 -5.97 3.91
N PRO A 6 3.62 -6.27 4.14
CA PRO A 6 2.67 -6.63 3.09
C PRO A 6 2.30 -5.47 2.15
N VAL A 7 2.25 -4.23 2.66
CA VAL A 7 2.01 -2.97 1.90
C VAL A 7 3.04 -1.93 2.32
N PRO A 8 3.39 -0.94 1.49
CA PRO A 8 4.44 0.01 1.83
C PRO A 8 4.07 0.85 3.06
N HIS A 9 5.11 1.25 3.79
CA HIS A 9 5.02 2.23 4.87
C HIS A 9 4.92 3.65 4.28
N GLU A 10 4.39 4.60 5.05
CA GLU A 10 4.26 6.00 4.62
C GLU A 10 5.63 6.65 4.35
N LEU A 11 6.66 6.28 5.12
CA LEU A 11 7.99 6.86 5.02
C LEU A 11 9.06 5.78 4.86
N VAL A 12 10.07 6.08 4.04
CA VAL A 12 11.32 5.31 3.94
C VAL A 12 12.52 6.25 3.88
N ASN A 13 13.54 5.95 4.66
CA ASN A 13 14.85 6.60 4.54
C ASN A 13 15.63 5.92 3.41
N LEU A 14 15.88 6.64 2.32
CA LEU A 14 16.55 6.08 1.13
C LEU A 14 18.02 5.70 1.36
N VAL A 15 18.67 6.23 2.41
CA VAL A 15 20.06 5.91 2.74
C VAL A 15 20.14 4.66 3.62
N THR A 16 19.30 4.58 4.66
CA THR A 16 19.35 3.48 5.64
C THR A 16 18.41 2.32 5.31
N GLY A 17 17.40 2.56 4.48
CA GLY A 17 16.30 1.63 4.22
C GLY A 17 15.35 1.45 5.41
N GLU A 18 15.45 2.30 6.43
CA GLU A 18 14.53 2.29 7.58
C GLU A 18 13.18 2.86 7.18
N VAL A 19 12.11 2.21 7.63
CA VAL A 19 10.73 2.61 7.38
C VAL A 19 10.13 3.32 8.59
N GLY A 20 9.15 4.19 8.34
CA GLY A 20 8.48 4.97 9.38
C GLY A 20 7.02 5.28 9.06
N SER A 21 6.35 5.93 9.99
CA SER A 21 4.98 6.42 9.84
C SER A 21 4.82 7.74 10.58
N LEU A 22 4.08 8.66 9.96
CA LEU A 22 3.67 9.94 10.57
C LEU A 22 2.58 9.71 11.61
N GLU A 23 1.68 8.75 11.35
CA GLU A 23 0.59 8.37 12.24
C GLU A 23 0.67 6.88 12.63
N PRO A 24 1.58 6.48 13.55
CA PRO A 24 1.88 5.06 13.83
C PRO A 24 0.67 4.21 14.27
N ARG A 25 -0.39 4.86 14.78
CA ARG A 25 -1.64 4.20 15.18
C ARG A 25 -2.63 4.00 14.03
N LEU A 26 -2.48 4.75 12.93
CA LEU A 26 -3.32 4.64 11.74
C LEU A 26 -2.66 3.84 10.62
N GLY A 27 -1.34 3.83 10.53
CA GLY A 27 -0.62 3.06 9.50
C GLY A 27 -0.55 3.84 8.18
N SER A 28 -0.64 3.13 7.05
CA SER A 28 -0.51 3.73 5.72
C SER A 28 -1.86 4.15 5.14
N SER A 29 -1.85 5.14 4.25
CA SER A 29 -3.03 5.61 3.53
C SER A 29 -3.39 4.69 2.35
N LEU A 30 -4.69 4.49 2.09
CA LEU A 30 -5.16 3.71 0.94
C LEU A 30 -4.65 4.28 -0.40
N ALA A 31 -4.78 5.59 -0.61
CA ALA A 31 -4.26 6.25 -1.81
C ALA A 31 -2.73 6.06 -1.97
N GLU A 32 -1.95 6.16 -0.90
CA GLU A 32 -0.49 6.02 -1.00
C GLU A 32 -0.04 4.58 -1.33
N VAL A 33 -0.66 3.57 -0.71
CA VAL A 33 -0.37 2.17 -1.07
C VAL A 33 -0.92 1.80 -2.45
N GLY A 34 -1.95 2.52 -2.88
CA GLY A 34 -2.78 2.29 -4.05
C GLY A 34 -2.37 2.97 -5.34
N THR A 35 -1.43 3.92 -5.27
CA THR A 35 -1.05 4.76 -6.40
C THR A 35 0.45 4.70 -6.66
N LEU A 36 1.01 3.49 -6.64
CA LEU A 36 2.40 3.20 -7.06
C LEU A 36 2.47 2.18 -8.19
N GLN A 37 1.34 1.57 -8.54
CA GLN A 37 1.26 0.35 -9.32
C GLN A 37 1.71 0.59 -10.77
N LEU A 38 1.32 1.72 -11.36
CA LEU A 38 1.68 2.05 -12.75
C LEU A 38 3.18 2.33 -12.88
N GLU A 39 3.74 3.10 -11.94
CA GLU A 39 5.13 3.50 -11.87
C GLU A 39 6.03 2.29 -11.64
N LEU A 40 5.67 1.41 -10.70
CA LEU A 40 6.43 0.18 -10.43
C LEU A 40 6.38 -0.79 -11.60
N LYS A 41 5.23 -0.94 -12.27
CA LYS A 41 5.13 -1.77 -13.49
C LYS A 41 5.94 -1.19 -14.63
N SER A 42 5.92 0.13 -14.81
CA SER A 42 6.75 0.83 -15.81
C SER A 42 8.24 0.65 -15.52
N LEU A 43 8.65 0.73 -14.26
CA LEU A 43 10.04 0.50 -13.84
C LEU A 43 10.50 -0.93 -14.15
N SER A 44 9.66 -1.94 -13.89
CA SER A 44 9.93 -3.32 -14.33
C SER A 44 10.09 -3.43 -15.84
N ALA A 45 9.24 -2.77 -16.63
CA ALA A 45 9.34 -2.80 -18.09
C ALA A 45 10.63 -2.13 -18.60
N ALA A 46 11.04 -1.03 -17.98
CA ALA A 46 12.23 -0.28 -18.38
C ALA A 46 13.55 -0.97 -17.98
N THR A 47 13.56 -1.68 -16.85
CA THR A 47 14.79 -2.28 -16.27
C THR A 47 14.93 -3.76 -16.57
N GLY A 48 13.85 -4.45 -16.91
CA GLY A 48 13.79 -5.91 -16.98
C GLY A 48 13.75 -6.60 -15.62
N ASP A 49 13.71 -5.86 -14.51
CA ASP A 49 13.61 -6.41 -13.16
C ASP A 49 12.14 -6.67 -12.79
N PRO A 50 11.68 -7.94 -12.69
CA PRO A 50 10.27 -8.25 -12.47
C PRO A 50 9.78 -7.94 -11.05
N ARG A 51 10.68 -7.62 -10.12
CA ARG A 51 10.32 -7.52 -8.71
C ARG A 51 9.41 -6.32 -8.41
N PHE A 52 9.50 -5.22 -9.17
CA PHE A 52 8.64 -4.05 -8.99
C PHE A 52 7.19 -4.32 -9.44
N HIS A 53 7.01 -4.97 -10.59
CA HIS A 53 5.71 -5.44 -11.06
C HIS A 53 5.07 -6.40 -10.05
N TRP A 54 5.81 -7.44 -9.64
CA TRP A 54 5.31 -8.39 -8.65
C TRP A 54 4.87 -7.69 -7.36
N ARG A 55 5.63 -6.68 -6.91
CA ARG A 55 5.27 -5.91 -5.72
C ARG A 55 3.98 -5.12 -5.90
N ALA A 56 3.80 -4.47 -7.05
CA ALA A 56 2.60 -3.73 -7.40
C ALA A 56 1.35 -4.63 -7.38
N ASP A 57 1.43 -5.80 -8.04
CA ASP A 57 0.34 -6.77 -8.07
C ASP A 57 0.03 -7.33 -6.68
N HIS A 58 1.05 -7.67 -5.91
CA HIS A 58 0.87 -8.20 -4.57
C HIS A 58 0.09 -7.24 -3.65
N VAL A 59 0.30 -5.92 -3.77
CA VAL A 59 -0.51 -4.94 -3.01
C VAL A 59 -1.98 -4.98 -3.45
N MET A 60 -2.24 -5.03 -4.77
CA MET A 60 -3.61 -5.05 -5.29
C MET A 60 -4.35 -6.33 -4.94
N ASP A 61 -3.67 -7.48 -4.95
CA ASP A 61 -4.24 -8.77 -4.54
C ASP A 61 -4.69 -8.72 -3.08
N LEU A 62 -3.85 -8.16 -2.21
CA LEU A 62 -4.16 -8.00 -0.78
C LEU A 62 -5.33 -7.03 -0.57
N LEU A 63 -5.35 -5.88 -1.24
CA LEU A 63 -6.47 -4.93 -1.15
C LEU A 63 -7.76 -5.54 -1.73
N GLY A 64 -7.65 -6.32 -2.80
CA GLY A 64 -8.76 -7.07 -3.39
C GLY A 64 -9.37 -8.06 -2.41
N SER A 65 -8.55 -8.81 -1.67
CA SER A 65 -9.06 -9.71 -0.62
C SER A 65 -9.81 -8.98 0.51
N LEU A 66 -9.36 -7.77 0.86
CA LEU A 66 -10.01 -6.97 1.89
C LEU A 66 -11.28 -6.26 1.40
N LEU A 67 -11.44 -6.07 0.09
CA LEU A 67 -12.65 -5.47 -0.50
C LEU A 67 -13.89 -6.32 -0.27
N GLU A 68 -13.73 -7.64 -0.40
CA GLU A 68 -14.80 -8.61 -0.14
C GLU A 68 -15.27 -8.54 1.32
N GLU A 69 -14.33 -8.40 2.25
CA GLU A 69 -14.62 -8.26 3.69
C GLU A 69 -15.31 -6.94 4.02
N ALA A 70 -14.99 -5.86 3.30
CA ALA A 70 -15.47 -4.51 3.58
C ALA A 70 -16.83 -4.18 2.93
N GLY A 71 -17.44 -5.11 2.20
CA GLY A 71 -18.74 -4.90 1.57
C GLY A 71 -18.70 -3.92 0.38
N GLY A 72 -17.55 -3.81 -0.30
CA GLY A 72 -17.39 -3.06 -1.54
C GLY A 72 -16.84 -1.64 -1.42
N LEU A 73 -16.57 -1.14 -0.21
CA LEU A 73 -15.92 0.15 0.03
C LEU A 73 -14.72 -0.01 0.96
N LEU A 74 -13.55 0.46 0.55
CA LEU A 74 -12.32 0.35 1.35
C LEU A 74 -12.15 1.55 2.31
N PRO A 75 -11.87 1.32 3.60
CA PRO A 75 -11.39 2.36 4.50
C PRO A 75 -10.07 2.98 4.05
N ILE A 76 -9.82 4.23 4.47
CA ILE A 76 -8.67 5.01 3.97
C ILE A 76 -7.35 4.77 4.72
N MET A 77 -7.35 4.00 5.82
CA MET A 77 -6.15 3.72 6.60
C MET A 77 -6.02 2.23 6.95
N LEU A 78 -4.82 1.66 6.80
CA LEU A 78 -4.51 0.26 7.03
C LEU A 78 -3.14 0.06 7.67
N MET A 79 -2.97 -0.99 8.48
CA MET A 79 -1.66 -1.29 9.06
C MET A 79 -0.71 -1.95 8.05
N PRO A 80 0.50 -1.40 7.81
CA PRO A 80 1.51 -1.99 6.92
C PRO A 80 2.25 -3.17 7.56
N SER A 81 1.53 -4.02 8.30
CA SER A 81 2.06 -5.16 9.06
C SER A 81 1.18 -6.37 8.83
N THR A 82 1.72 -7.58 8.96
CA THR A 82 0.92 -8.81 8.94
C THR A 82 0.31 -9.06 10.33
N PRO A 83 -1.01 -9.34 10.45
CA PRO A 83 -2.01 -9.35 9.38
C PRO A 83 -2.41 -7.95 8.93
N LEU A 84 -2.61 -7.81 7.61
CA LEU A 84 -3.12 -6.59 6.99
C LEU A 84 -4.55 -6.36 7.50
N ARG A 85 -4.83 -5.16 7.99
CA ARG A 85 -6.14 -4.82 8.54
C ARG A 85 -6.40 -3.31 8.47
N TRP A 86 -7.66 -2.95 8.34
CA TRP A 86 -8.13 -1.58 8.47
C TRP A 86 -7.93 -1.07 9.90
N THR A 87 -7.56 0.20 10.03
CA THR A 87 -7.35 0.84 11.35
C THR A 87 -8.48 1.76 11.76
N ASN A 88 -9.36 2.08 10.81
CA ASN A 88 -10.62 2.75 11.02
C ASN A 88 -11.64 2.28 9.96
N SER A 89 -12.85 2.84 10.02
CA SER A 89 -13.93 2.59 9.06
C SER A 89 -14.25 3.80 8.18
N ARG A 90 -13.35 4.79 8.11
CA ARG A 90 -13.61 6.03 7.36
C ARG A 90 -13.36 5.76 5.87
N VAL A 91 -14.40 6.02 5.07
CA VAL A 91 -14.35 5.95 3.61
C VAL A 91 -14.49 7.37 3.04
N THR A 92 -13.70 7.71 2.04
CA THR A 92 -13.87 8.94 1.25
C THR A 92 -13.30 8.75 -0.15
N LEU A 93 -13.86 9.48 -1.12
CA LEU A 93 -13.35 9.60 -2.49
C LEU A 93 -12.46 10.84 -2.67
N GLY A 94 -12.08 11.49 -1.56
CA GLY A 94 -11.12 12.59 -1.53
C GLY A 94 -9.80 12.14 -0.91
N GLY A 95 -9.08 13.08 -0.30
CA GLY A 95 -7.75 12.82 0.26
C GLY A 95 -7.68 11.54 1.09
N ARG A 96 -6.62 10.76 0.83
CA ARG A 96 -6.33 9.41 1.36
C ARG A 96 -7.08 8.24 0.71
N GLY A 97 -8.08 8.48 -0.14
CA GLY A 97 -8.83 7.41 -0.83
C GLY A 97 -9.16 7.67 -2.31
N ASP A 98 -8.72 8.80 -2.87
CA ASP A 98 -9.03 9.25 -4.22
C ASP A 98 -8.29 8.50 -5.33
N SER A 99 -6.96 8.44 -5.27
CA SER A 99 -6.12 7.94 -6.38
C SER A 99 -5.86 6.43 -6.39
N PHE A 100 -6.41 5.70 -5.42
CA PHE A 100 -6.30 4.23 -5.34
C PHE A 100 -7.03 3.54 -6.50
#